data_AF-A0A061PCC6-F1
#
_entry.id   AF-A0A061PCC6-F1
#
_cell.length_a   1.000
_cell.length_b   1.000
_cell.length_c   1.000
_cell.angle_alpha   90.00
_cell.angle_beta   90.00
_cell.angle_gamma   90.00
#
_symmetry.space_group_name_H-M   'P 1'
#
loop_
_entity.id
_entity.type
_entity.pdbx_description
1 polymer ?
#
loop_
_entity_poly.entity_id
_entity_poly.type
_entity_poly.pdbx_seq_one_letter_code
_entity_poly.pdbx_strand_id
1 'polypeptide(L)'
;MNQIPQRIVRSLQNNWLGIVLMIAASFSTAIGQFLWKLSGAEINVELIAGFMLYGAGAVLMIIAFRFGALSVLHPLLSIGYVVAVFLGVFFLQETLSIANVAGTILIVCGAVFIGGGDH
;
A
#
# COMPACT_ATOMS: atom_id res chain seq x y z
N MET A 1 -10.62 21.70 -24.76
CA MET A 1 -10.17 20.30 -24.55
C MET A 1 -8.70 20.33 -24.14
N ASN A 2 -8.35 19.73 -22.98
CA ASN A 2 -6.99 19.56 -22.36
C ASN A 2 -6.82 20.02 -20.89
N GLN A 3 -7.88 20.12 -20.08
CA GLN A 3 -7.75 20.49 -18.65
C GLN A 3 -7.57 19.31 -17.68
N ILE A 4 -7.91 18.08 -18.08
CA ILE A 4 -7.89 16.90 -17.21
C ILE A 4 -6.47 16.46 -16.81
N PRO A 5 -5.48 16.31 -17.73
CA PRO A 5 -4.14 15.86 -17.33
C PRO A 5 -3.41 16.89 -16.45
N GLN A 6 -3.69 18.18 -16.65
CA GLN A 6 -3.11 19.26 -15.85
C GLN A 6 -3.61 19.28 -14.39
N ARG A 7 -4.86 18.85 -14.13
CA ARG A 7 -5.42 18.79 -12.77
C ARG A 7 -4.84 17.65 -11.94
N ILE A 8 -4.68 16.48 -12.55
CA ILE A 8 -4.07 15.30 -11.90
C ILE A 8 -2.63 15.63 -11.51
N VAL A 9 -1.84 16.18 -12.44
CA VAL A 9 -0.45 16.55 -12.17
C VAL A 9 -0.33 17.58 -11.05
N ARG A 10 -1.22 18.58 -10.98
CA ARG A 10 -1.23 19.55 -9.86
C ARG A 10 -1.65 18.94 -8.53
N SER A 11 -2.63 18.03 -8.51
CA SER A 11 -3.02 17.31 -7.29
C SER A 11 -1.85 16.46 -6.77
N LEU A 12 -1.14 15.76 -7.65
CA LEU A 12 0.06 15.00 -7.29
C LEU A 12 1.20 15.90 -6.78
N GLN A 13 1.43 17.05 -7.41
CA GLN A 13 2.44 18.02 -6.96
C GLN A 13 2.11 18.62 -5.60
N ASN A 14 0.82 18.91 -5.33
CA ASN A 14 0.40 19.47 -4.04
C ASN A 14 0.43 18.43 -2.91
N ASN A 15 0.26 17.15 -3.24
CA ASN A 15 0.14 16.05 -2.27
C ASN A 15 1.41 15.17 -2.19
N TRP A 16 2.52 15.59 -2.79
CA TRP A 16 3.71 14.75 -2.98
C TRP A 16 4.24 14.15 -1.66
N LEU A 17 4.24 14.94 -0.58
CA LEU A 17 4.70 14.48 0.73
C LEU A 17 3.77 13.40 1.28
N GLY A 18 2.45 13.59 1.16
CA GLY A 18 1.46 12.58 1.50
C GLY A 18 1.65 11.29 0.70
N ILE A 19 1.94 11.41 -0.60
CA ILE A 19 2.18 10.26 -1.49
C ILE A 19 3.40 9.46 -1.02
N VAL A 20 4.52 10.12 -0.77
CA VAL A 20 5.76 9.47 -0.30
C VAL A 20 5.54 8.80 1.06
N LEU A 21 4.90 9.50 2.00
CA LEU A 21 4.58 8.95 3.32
C LEU A 21 3.63 7.74 3.21
N MET A 22 2.67 7.78 2.29
CA MET A 22 1.72 6.69 2.10
C MET A 22 2.37 5.45 1.48
N ILE A 23 3.28 5.65 0.52
CA ILE A 23 4.07 4.55 -0.04
C ILE A 23 4.95 3.93 1.06
N ALA A 24 5.66 4.76 1.84
CA ALA A 24 6.46 4.27 2.96
C ALA A 24 5.63 3.50 3.99
N ALA A 25 4.43 4.01 4.33
CA ALA A 25 3.48 3.34 5.19
C ALA A 25 3.07 1.97 4.63
N SER A 26 2.73 1.91 3.35
CA SER A 26 2.29 0.69 2.65
C SER A 26 3.38 -0.39 2.62
N PHE A 27 4.64 -0.01 2.41
CA PHE A 27 5.77 -0.93 2.52
C PHE A 27 5.97 -1.41 3.96
N SER A 28 5.91 -0.50 4.94
CA SER A 28 6.09 -0.85 6.36
C SER A 28 5.01 -1.83 6.84
N THR A 29 3.74 -1.61 6.48
CA THR A 29 2.65 -2.51 6.85
C THR A 29 2.74 -3.85 6.13
N ALA A 30 3.10 -3.88 4.84
CA ALA A 30 3.28 -5.11 4.09
C ALA A 30 4.42 -5.98 4.66
N ILE A 31 5.55 -5.38 5.03
CA ILE A 31 6.65 -6.09 5.69
C ILE A 31 6.22 -6.57 7.08
N GLY A 32 5.47 -5.75 7.83
CA GLY A 32 4.91 -6.16 9.12
C GLY A 32 4.03 -7.41 9.03
N GLN A 33 3.11 -7.44 8.06
CA GLN A 33 2.25 -8.59 7.78
C GLN A 33 3.03 -9.81 7.29
N PHE A 34 4.08 -9.59 6.50
CA PHE A 34 4.99 -10.64 6.08
C PHE A 34 5.70 -11.30 7.26
N LEU A 35 6.19 -10.51 8.23
CA LEU A 35 6.83 -11.04 9.45
C LEU A 35 5.86 -11.85 10.31
N TRP A 36 4.57 -11.46 10.39
CA TRP A 36 3.55 -12.28 11.05
C TRP A 36 3.37 -13.64 10.37
N LYS A 37 3.54 -13.70 9.04
CA LYS A 37 3.47 -14.97 8.33
C LYS A 37 4.71 -15.82 8.59
N LEU A 38 5.89 -15.18 8.66
CA LEU A 38 7.15 -15.83 9.01
C LEU A 38 7.16 -16.34 10.46
N SER A 39 6.43 -15.69 11.37
CA SER A 39 6.40 -16.06 12.78
C SER A 39 5.74 -17.42 13.06
N GLY A 40 5.06 -18.02 12.07
CA GLY A 40 4.41 -19.32 12.24
C GLY A 40 3.27 -19.32 13.27
N ALA A 41 2.67 -18.15 13.55
CA ALA A 41 1.67 -17.94 14.60
C ALA A 41 2.19 -18.17 16.04
N GLU A 42 3.51 -18.14 16.24
CA GLU A 42 4.14 -18.17 17.56
C GLU A 42 4.49 -16.76 18.06
N ILE A 43 4.64 -16.62 19.37
CA ILE A 43 5.12 -15.37 19.99
C ILE A 43 6.65 -15.39 19.97
N ASN A 44 7.22 -14.80 18.92
CA ASN A 44 8.66 -14.69 18.69
C ASN A 44 9.04 -13.26 18.27
N VAL A 45 10.33 -13.07 17.97
CA VAL A 45 10.89 -11.76 17.61
C VAL A 45 10.26 -11.26 16.31
N GLU A 46 10.00 -12.16 15.35
CA GLU A 46 9.36 -11.88 14.07
C GLU A 46 7.95 -11.32 14.28
N LEU A 47 7.13 -11.93 15.14
CA LEU A 47 5.79 -11.45 15.44
C LEU A 47 5.83 -10.03 16.03
N ILE A 48 6.68 -9.81 17.03
CA ILE A 48 6.82 -8.51 17.71
C ILE A 48 7.32 -7.45 16.72
N ALA A 49 8.36 -7.76 15.94
CA ALA A 49 8.87 -6.87 14.91
C ALA A 49 7.80 -6.56 13.85
N GLY A 50 7.00 -7.55 13.48
CA GLY A 50 5.85 -7.39 12.58
C GLY A 50 4.83 -6.39 13.10
N PHE A 51 4.46 -6.49 14.39
CA PHE A 51 3.57 -5.53 15.03
C PHE A 51 4.15 -4.12 15.08
N MET A 52 5.44 -3.97 15.38
CA MET A 52 6.10 -2.66 15.43
C MET A 52 6.13 -2.00 14.05
N LEU A 53 6.48 -2.76 13.00
CA LEU A 53 6.49 -2.25 11.62
C LEU A 53 5.09 -1.93 11.12
N TYR A 54 4.10 -2.77 11.43
CA TYR A 54 2.71 -2.49 11.07
C TYR A 54 2.18 -1.24 11.78
N GLY A 55 2.44 -1.12 13.09
CA GLY A 55 2.06 0.04 13.88
C GLY A 55 2.73 1.32 13.37
N ALA A 56 4.02 1.28 13.08
CA ALA A 56 4.75 2.41 12.48
C ALA A 56 4.15 2.79 11.12
N GLY A 57 3.84 1.81 10.27
CA GLY A 57 3.18 2.04 8.99
C GLY A 57 1.79 2.68 9.15
N ALA A 58 1.00 2.22 10.11
CA ALA A 58 -0.31 2.82 10.40
C ALA A 58 -0.18 4.27 10.88
N VAL A 59 0.80 4.60 11.71
CA VAL A 59 1.08 5.98 12.13
C VAL A 59 1.52 6.84 10.94
N LEU A 60 2.42 6.34 10.08
CA LEU A 60 2.84 7.03 8.86
C LEU A 60 1.66 7.30 7.93
N MET A 61 0.74 6.34 7.77
CA MET A 61 -0.50 6.50 7.00
C MET A 61 -1.37 7.63 7.56
N ILE A 62 -1.59 7.67 8.87
CA ILE A 62 -2.36 8.74 9.53
C ILE A 62 -1.71 10.10 9.29
N ILE A 63 -0.38 10.19 9.38
CA ILE A 63 0.38 11.40 9.10
C ILE A 63 0.24 11.79 7.62
N ALA A 64 0.32 10.83 6.70
CA ALA A 64 0.20 11.05 5.25
C ALA A 64 -1.12 11.73 4.89
N PHE A 65 -2.23 11.32 5.52
CA PHE A 65 -3.55 11.95 5.30
C PHE A 65 -3.62 13.43 5.70
N ARG A 66 -2.66 13.95 6.48
CA ARG A 66 -2.56 15.40 6.75
C ARG A 66 -1.95 16.19 5.59
N PHE A 67 -1.29 15.51 4.64
CA PHE A 67 -0.51 16.11 3.56
C PHE A 67 -1.02 15.75 2.17
N GLY A 68 -2.20 15.15 2.06
CA GLY A 68 -2.80 14.84 0.77
C GLY A 68 -4.27 14.46 0.85
N ALA A 69 -4.96 14.59 -0.28
CA ALA A 69 -6.35 14.19 -0.40
C ALA A 69 -6.49 12.66 -0.24
N LEU A 70 -7.52 12.23 0.51
CA LEU A 70 -7.84 10.81 0.71
C LEU A 70 -7.99 10.07 -0.61
N SER A 71 -8.65 10.67 -1.60
CA SER A 71 -8.83 10.13 -2.95
C SER A 71 -7.52 9.79 -3.65
N VAL A 72 -6.46 10.58 -3.44
CA VAL A 72 -5.12 10.33 -4.01
C VAL A 72 -4.35 9.29 -3.19
N LEU A 73 -4.50 9.31 -1.87
CA LEU A 73 -3.70 8.48 -0.96
C LEU A 73 -4.25 7.07 -0.74
N HIS A 74 -5.56 6.87 -0.71
CA HIS A 74 -6.17 5.54 -0.54
C HIS A 74 -5.70 4.53 -1.61
N PRO A 75 -5.63 4.90 -2.90
CA PRO A 75 -5.11 4.01 -3.94
C PRO A 75 -3.66 3.57 -3.71
N LEU A 76 -2.84 4.41 -3.07
CA LEU A 76 -1.43 4.08 -2.80
C LEU A 76 -1.30 3.02 -1.72
N LEU A 77 -2.27 2.85 -0.82
CA LEU A 77 -2.28 1.71 0.12
C LEU A 77 -2.32 0.38 -0.62
N SER A 78 -2.96 0.32 -1.79
CA SER A 78 -3.05 -0.90 -2.58
C SER A 78 -1.69 -1.38 -3.13
N ILE A 79 -0.66 -0.51 -3.14
CA ILE A 79 0.72 -0.90 -3.46
C ILE A 79 1.20 -1.99 -2.50
N GLY A 80 0.73 -1.98 -1.26
CA GLY A 80 1.07 -2.95 -0.22
C GLY A 80 0.66 -4.37 -0.61
N TYR A 81 -0.42 -4.55 -1.37
CA TYR A 81 -0.78 -5.87 -1.90
C TYR A 81 0.24 -6.37 -2.91
N VAL A 82 0.74 -5.49 -3.79
CA VAL A 82 1.79 -5.85 -4.76
C VAL A 82 3.07 -6.26 -4.02
N VAL A 83 3.44 -5.49 -3.00
CA VAL A 83 4.61 -5.80 -2.14
C VAL A 83 4.41 -7.12 -1.40
N ALA A 84 3.23 -7.35 -0.81
CA ALA A 84 2.92 -8.59 -0.08
C ALA A 84 2.98 -9.81 -0.99
N VAL A 85 2.45 -9.74 -2.21
CA VAL A 85 2.53 -10.80 -3.22
C VAL A 85 3.99 -11.08 -3.59
N PHE A 86 4.79 -10.03 -3.82
CA PHE A 86 6.21 -10.17 -4.10
C PHE A 86 6.94 -10.87 -2.93
N LEU A 87 6.76 -10.40 -1.71
CA LEU A 87 7.39 -11.00 -0.52
C LEU A 87 6.97 -12.47 -0.33
N GLY A 88 5.70 -12.80 -0.52
CA GLY A 88 5.18 -14.16 -0.39
C GLY A 88 5.77 -15.14 -1.42
N VAL A 89 5.89 -14.72 -2.69
CA VAL A 89 6.50 -15.58 -3.72
C VAL A 89 7.99 -15.77 -3.49
N PHE A 90 8.73 -14.69 -3.26
CA PHE A 90 10.19 -14.77 -3.21
C PHE A 90 10.72 -15.41 -1.93
N PHE A 91 10.14 -15.06 -0.77
CA PHE A 91 10.67 -15.52 0.52
C PHE A 91 9.92 -16.72 1.08
N LEU A 92 8.61 -16.83 0.88
CA LEU A 92 7.81 -17.98 1.37
C LEU A 92 7.60 -19.06 0.30
N GLN A 93 8.05 -18.82 -0.95
CA GLN A 93 7.87 -19.75 -2.08
C GLN A 93 6.40 -20.12 -2.28
N GLU A 94 5.50 -19.17 -2.06
CA GLU A 94 4.06 -19.38 -2.21
C GLU A 94 3.68 -19.58 -3.67
N THR A 95 2.86 -20.60 -3.93
CA THR A 95 2.26 -20.83 -5.24
C THR A 95 1.08 -19.87 -5.43
N LEU A 96 1.27 -18.86 -6.28
CA LEU A 96 0.17 -17.97 -6.65
C LEU A 96 -0.77 -18.67 -7.62
N SER A 97 -2.05 -18.77 -7.24
CA SER A 97 -3.09 -19.11 -8.21
C SER A 97 -3.33 -17.96 -9.17
N ILE A 98 -3.79 -18.29 -10.39
CA ILE A 98 -4.30 -17.32 -11.37
C ILE A 98 -5.36 -16.41 -10.72
N ALA A 99 -6.16 -16.94 -9.78
CA ALA A 99 -7.14 -16.17 -9.03
C ALA A 99 -6.50 -15.08 -8.14
N ASN A 100 -5.38 -15.37 -7.47
CA ASN A 100 -4.69 -14.39 -6.62
C ASN A 100 -4.13 -13.23 -7.45
N VAL A 101 -3.56 -13.54 -8.61
CA VAL A 101 -3.01 -12.53 -9.53
C VAL A 101 -4.14 -11.69 -10.12
N ALA A 102 -5.20 -12.31 -10.63
CA ALA A 102 -6.35 -11.60 -11.19
C ALA A 102 -7.04 -10.71 -10.14
N GLY A 103 -7.22 -11.19 -8.91
CA GLY A 103 -7.77 -10.42 -7.80
C GLY A 103 -6.90 -9.22 -7.42
N THR A 104 -5.58 -9.39 -7.38
CA THR A 104 -4.64 -8.29 -7.10
C THR A 104 -4.71 -7.23 -8.19
N ILE A 105 -4.73 -7.63 -9.47
CA ILE A 105 -4.90 -6.71 -10.60
C ILE A 105 -6.24 -5.96 -10.48
N LEU A 106 -7.33 -6.65 -10.12
CA LEU A 106 -8.65 -6.04 -9.96
C LEU A 106 -8.66 -4.99 -8.84
N ILE A 107 -8.02 -5.27 -7.70
CA ILE A 107 -7.89 -4.31 -6.58
C ILE A 107 -7.08 -3.08 -7.02
N VAL A 108 -5.96 -3.29 -7.71
CA VAL A 108 -5.11 -2.19 -8.21
C VAL A 108 -5.87 -1.35 -9.25
N CYS A 109 -6.59 -1.97 -10.18
CA CYS A 109 -7.43 -1.27 -11.16
C CYS A 109 -8.54 -0.46 -10.48
N GLY A 110 -9.25 -1.05 -9.51
CA GLY A 110 -10.27 -0.34 -8.73
C GLY A 110 -9.70 0.86 -7.98
N ALA A 111 -8.51 0.70 -7.38
CA ALA A 111 -7.79 1.78 -6.73
C ALA A 111 -7.45 2.93 -7.69
N VAL A 112 -6.94 2.63 -8.90
CA VAL A 112 -6.65 3.64 -9.94
C VAL A 112 -7.93 4.37 -10.38
N PHE A 113 -9.03 3.65 -10.58
CA PHE A 113 -10.30 4.28 -10.97
C PHE A 113 -10.86 5.21 -9.89
N ILE A 114 -10.72 4.87 -8.61
CA ILE A 114 -11.14 5.73 -7.49
C ILE A 114 -10.23 6.97 -7.39
N GLY A 115 -8.91 6.80 -7.54
CA GLY A 115 -7.95 7.92 -7.46
C GLY A 115 -8.04 8.93 -8.60
N GLY A 116 -8.58 8.53 -9.76
CA GLY A 116 -8.86 9.42 -10.87
C GLY A 116 -10.17 10.21 -10.74
N GLY A 117 -10.99 9.91 -9.72
CA GLY A 117 -12.36 10.40 -9.55
C GLY A 117 -12.52 11.63 -8.64
N ASP A 118 -11.50 12.48 -8.49
CA ASP A 118 -11.68 13.77 -7.82
C ASP A 118 -12.64 14.65 -8.64
N HIS A 119 -13.87 14.79 -8.13
CA HIS A 119 -14.87 15.78 -8.54
C HIS A 119 -14.97 16.85 -7.46
#